data_AF-A0A950PUH5-F1
#
_entry.id   AF-A0A950PUH5-F1
#
_cell.length_a   1.000
_cell.length_b   1.000
_cell.length_c   1.000
_cell.angle_alpha   90.00
_cell.angle_beta   90.00
_cell.angle_gamma   90.00
#
_symmetry.space_group_name_H-M   'P 1'
#
loop_
_entity.id
_entity.type
_entity.pdbx_description
1 polymer ?
#
loop_
_entity_poly.entity_id
_entity_poly.type
_entity_poly.pdbx_seq_one_letter_code
_entity_poly.pdbx_strand_id
1 'polypeptide(L)'
;MNLLVKGTTGPLAGQVEVPCSKYHAHRALILASLAPGTSRIIGLSDARHVKYTIDVLRALGTTIEVAGNDFLVTGGPYRVKRRVVSVGSSGSTLYFMIGLASLADAPITLTAQKYFRRRPVGPLLHALAAMGVEFQSSHGCPPINISPRKPRGGRIVIPGTLSQWISGLLLLAPFADEHTVIEVEGELNERPYIDLTIRMMAAVGLHVEIGPGHRSFAIEPNQRAHPATMELPADIGSAAFGLAVTALHPSNVLFSGLQTMPGQTADHPEGAFLDIVAEMGLPMAYDAQARAVRV
;
A
#
# COMPACT_ATOMS: atom_id res chain seq x y z
N MET A 1 13.60 20.50 -9.32
CA MET A 1 14.62 21.38 -8.70
C MET A 1 15.38 20.54 -7.69
N ASN A 2 16.71 20.39 -7.83
CA ASN A 2 17.54 19.72 -6.83
C ASN A 2 18.10 20.79 -5.90
N LEU A 3 17.31 21.22 -4.92
CA LEU A 3 17.76 22.19 -3.92
C LEU A 3 18.67 21.46 -2.91
N LEU A 4 19.90 21.94 -2.73
CA LEU A 4 20.81 21.45 -1.70
C LEU A 4 21.14 22.61 -0.76
N VAL A 5 20.68 22.51 0.49
CA VAL A 5 21.00 23.49 1.54
C VAL A 5 22.38 23.15 2.11
N LYS A 6 23.35 24.08 1.99
CA LYS A 6 24.70 23.94 2.55
C LYS A 6 24.87 24.82 3.78
N GLY A 7 24.76 24.18 4.95
CA GLY A 7 24.83 24.86 6.24
C GLY A 7 23.54 25.61 6.58
N THR A 8 23.22 25.65 7.87
CA THR A 8 22.26 26.57 8.46
C THR A 8 22.82 27.02 9.81
N THR A 9 22.79 28.32 10.07
CA THR A 9 23.27 28.92 11.32
C THR A 9 22.12 29.47 12.17
N GLY A 10 20.90 29.47 11.64
CA GLY A 10 19.71 30.00 12.31
C GLY A 10 18.69 28.91 12.65
N PRO A 11 17.74 29.21 13.54
CA PRO A 11 16.66 28.29 13.85
C PRO A 11 15.77 28.05 12.62
N LEU A 12 15.27 26.82 12.49
CA LEU A 12 14.31 26.48 11.44
C LEU A 12 12.92 26.92 11.89
N ALA A 13 12.20 27.68 11.07
CA ALA A 13 10.85 28.11 11.38
C ALA A 13 9.96 28.02 10.15
N GLY A 14 8.68 27.71 10.37
CA GLY A 14 7.68 27.69 9.30
C GLY A 14 6.69 26.54 9.44
N GLN A 15 6.14 26.12 8.30
CA GLN A 15 5.15 25.06 8.21
C GLN A 15 5.48 24.13 7.06
N VAL A 16 5.32 22.83 7.28
CA VAL A 16 5.47 21.79 6.28
C VAL A 16 4.17 21.00 6.22
N GLU A 17 3.60 20.87 5.03
CA GLU A 17 2.47 19.99 4.78
C GLU A 17 2.96 18.56 4.65
N VAL A 18 2.47 17.67 5.52
CA VAL A 18 2.77 16.24 5.42
C VAL A 18 1.81 15.61 4.42
N PRO A 19 2.31 14.97 3.34
CA PRO A 19 1.45 14.38 2.33
C PRO A 19 0.67 13.18 2.87
N CYS A 20 -0.40 12.78 2.18
CA CYS A 20 -1.14 11.56 2.51
C CYS A 20 -0.28 10.30 2.32
N SER A 21 -0.46 9.33 3.23
CA SER A 21 0.26 8.06 3.27
C SER A 21 0.12 7.28 1.96
N LYS A 22 1.26 7.10 1.26
CA LYS A 22 1.32 6.28 0.04
C LYS A 22 0.89 4.82 0.32
N TYR A 23 1.15 4.32 1.53
CA TYR A 23 0.84 2.94 1.90
C TYR A 23 -0.66 2.70 2.01
N HIS A 24 -1.38 3.68 2.54
CA HIS A 24 -2.85 3.71 2.55
C HIS A 24 -3.38 3.95 1.13
N ALA A 25 -2.82 4.91 0.40
CA ALA A 25 -3.27 5.25 -0.95
C ALA A 25 -3.26 4.04 -1.90
N HIS A 26 -2.18 3.25 -1.90
CA HIS A 26 -2.08 2.01 -2.68
C HIS A 26 -3.24 1.06 -2.38
N ARG A 27 -3.50 0.78 -1.10
CA ARG A 27 -4.52 -0.17 -0.67
C ARG A 27 -5.93 0.36 -0.91
N ALA A 28 -6.18 1.63 -0.60
CA ALA A 28 -7.47 2.27 -0.81
C ALA A 28 -7.86 2.23 -2.29
N LEU A 29 -6.96 2.62 -3.20
CA LEU A 29 -7.21 2.61 -4.63
C LEU A 29 -7.49 1.20 -5.16
N ILE A 30 -6.71 0.20 -4.72
CA ILE A 30 -6.87 -1.18 -5.14
C ILE A 30 -8.18 -1.77 -4.60
N LEU A 31 -8.46 -1.64 -3.31
CA LEU A 31 -9.69 -2.14 -2.70
C LEU A 31 -10.93 -1.49 -3.29
N ALA A 32 -10.89 -0.17 -3.49
CA ALA A 32 -11.96 0.56 -4.16
C ALA A 32 -12.19 0.09 -5.61
N SER A 33 -11.13 -0.29 -6.33
CA SER A 33 -11.25 -0.79 -7.70
C SER A 33 -11.91 -2.17 -7.80
N LEU A 34 -11.80 -2.98 -6.73
CA LEU A 34 -12.39 -4.32 -6.62
C LEU A 34 -13.86 -4.28 -6.18
N ALA A 35 -14.31 -3.17 -5.60
CA ALA A 35 -15.67 -2.96 -5.11
C ALA A 35 -16.60 -2.47 -6.23
N PRO A 36 -17.62 -3.25 -6.66
CA PRO A 36 -18.57 -2.78 -7.66
C PRO A 36 -19.36 -1.56 -7.18
N GLY A 37 -19.22 -0.44 -7.88
CA GLY A 37 -19.80 0.86 -7.51
C GLY A 37 -18.72 1.92 -7.27
N THR A 38 -19.09 3.07 -6.68
CA THR A 38 -18.17 4.20 -6.48
C THR A 38 -17.75 4.33 -5.03
N SER A 39 -16.45 4.19 -4.78
CA SER A 39 -15.82 4.49 -3.49
C SER A 39 -15.25 5.91 -3.50
N ARG A 40 -15.19 6.54 -2.32
CA ARG A 40 -14.54 7.84 -2.11
C ARG A 40 -13.30 7.65 -1.26
N ILE A 41 -12.16 8.14 -1.74
CA ILE A 41 -10.92 8.16 -0.97
C ILE A 41 -10.62 9.62 -0.63
N ILE A 42 -10.73 9.96 0.65
CA ILE A 42 -10.50 11.31 1.16
C ILE A 42 -8.99 11.55 1.24
N GLY A 43 -8.52 12.58 0.55
CA GLY A 43 -7.09 12.90 0.40
C GLY A 43 -6.47 12.39 -0.89
N LEU A 44 -5.47 13.14 -1.39
CA LEU A 44 -4.65 12.78 -2.56
C LEU A 44 -3.23 12.43 -2.14
N SER A 45 -2.62 11.46 -2.82
CA SER A 45 -1.19 11.20 -2.72
C SER A 45 -0.50 11.60 -4.02
N ASP A 46 0.47 12.49 -3.93
CA ASP A 46 1.29 12.94 -5.06
C ASP A 46 2.47 11.99 -5.34
N ALA A 47 2.68 11.01 -4.45
CA ALA A 47 3.73 10.02 -4.52
C ALA A 47 3.76 9.34 -5.88
N ARG A 48 4.90 9.40 -6.56
CA ARG A 48 5.09 8.82 -7.90
C ARG A 48 4.71 7.33 -7.95
N HIS A 49 4.94 6.60 -6.86
CA HIS A 49 4.58 5.19 -6.77
C HIS A 49 3.06 4.96 -6.85
N VAL A 50 2.24 5.82 -6.25
CA VAL A 50 0.77 5.74 -6.29
C VAL A 50 0.25 6.00 -7.71
N LYS A 51 0.90 6.89 -8.47
CA LYS A 51 0.56 7.11 -9.89
C LYS A 51 0.69 5.84 -10.71
N TYR A 52 1.70 4.99 -10.47
CA TYR A 52 1.79 3.69 -11.15
C TYR A 52 0.64 2.75 -10.79
N THR A 53 0.15 2.75 -9.54
CA THR A 53 -1.06 1.99 -9.18
C THR A 53 -2.28 2.50 -9.95
N ILE A 54 -2.50 3.82 -9.99
CA ILE A 54 -3.58 4.43 -10.76
C ILE A 54 -3.50 4.03 -12.24
N ASP A 55 -2.31 4.04 -12.83
CA ASP A 55 -2.09 3.67 -14.23
C ASP A 55 -2.41 2.20 -14.51
N VAL A 56 -2.03 1.29 -13.60
CA VAL A 56 -2.37 -0.13 -13.69
C VAL A 56 -3.87 -0.34 -13.56
N LEU A 57 -4.53 0.28 -12.58
CA LEU A 57 -5.98 0.17 -12.39
C LEU A 57 -6.75 0.72 -13.60
N ARG A 58 -6.34 1.86 -14.15
CA ARG A 58 -6.91 2.39 -15.41
C ARG A 58 -6.65 1.47 -16.60
N ALA A 59 -5.48 0.82 -16.66
CA ALA A 59 -5.20 -0.20 -17.68
C ALA A 59 -6.10 -1.44 -17.55
N LEU A 60 -6.58 -1.72 -16.33
CA LEU A 60 -7.59 -2.74 -16.02
C LEU A 60 -9.03 -2.21 -16.08
N GLY A 61 -9.25 -1.01 -16.61
CA GLY A 61 -10.58 -0.46 -16.87
C GLY A 61 -11.26 0.21 -15.68
N THR A 62 -10.59 0.35 -14.54
CA THR A 62 -11.11 1.12 -13.40
C THR A 62 -11.15 2.61 -13.73
N THR A 63 -12.26 3.27 -13.44
CA THR A 63 -12.39 4.72 -13.56
C THR A 63 -11.95 5.37 -12.26
N ILE A 64 -10.99 6.30 -12.35
CA ILE A 64 -10.43 7.02 -11.20
C ILE A 64 -10.39 8.50 -11.56
N GLU A 65 -11.22 9.28 -10.88
CA GLU A 65 -11.37 10.72 -11.04
C GLU A 65 -10.88 11.45 -9.78
N VAL A 66 -10.49 12.70 -9.96
CA VAL A 66 -10.14 13.60 -8.85
C VAL A 66 -11.26 14.60 -8.68
N ALA A 67 -11.91 14.60 -7.51
CA ALA A 67 -12.99 15.52 -7.17
C ALA A 67 -12.54 16.37 -5.96
N GLY A 68 -12.08 17.58 -6.22
CA GLY A 68 -11.43 18.40 -5.19
C GLY A 68 -10.13 17.75 -4.72
N ASN A 69 -10.04 17.43 -3.44
CA ASN A 69 -8.89 16.75 -2.81
C ASN A 69 -9.09 15.25 -2.58
N ASP A 70 -10.03 14.63 -3.31
CA ASP A 70 -10.39 13.23 -3.13
C ASP A 70 -10.30 12.45 -4.44
N PHE A 71 -10.05 11.15 -4.34
CA PHE A 71 -10.28 10.25 -5.46
C PHE A 71 -11.70 9.69 -5.42
N LEU A 72 -12.38 9.71 -6.57
CA LEU A 72 -13.58 8.92 -6.80
C LEU A 72 -13.19 7.73 -7.67
N VAL A 73 -13.43 6.53 -7.15
CA VAL A 73 -13.02 5.28 -7.80
C VAL A 73 -14.26 4.46 -8.09
N THR A 74 -14.61 4.30 -9.37
CA THR A 74 -15.67 3.39 -9.81
C THR A 74 -15.05 2.03 -10.10
N GLY A 75 -15.24 1.11 -9.15
CA GLY A 75 -14.75 -0.26 -9.20
C GLY A 75 -15.73 -1.24 -9.84
N GLY A 76 -15.27 -2.48 -9.99
CA GLY A 76 -15.99 -3.57 -10.62
C GLY A 76 -15.04 -4.57 -11.29
N PRO A 77 -15.57 -5.48 -12.14
CA PRO A 77 -14.74 -6.45 -12.84
C PRO A 77 -13.66 -5.77 -13.69
N TYR A 78 -12.43 -6.25 -13.59
CA TYR A 78 -11.32 -5.74 -14.40
C TYR A 78 -11.52 -6.06 -15.88
N ARG A 79 -11.49 -5.01 -16.70
CA ARG A 79 -11.60 -5.08 -18.16
C ARG A 79 -10.37 -4.49 -18.80
N VAL A 80 -9.54 -5.31 -19.42
CA VAL A 80 -8.24 -4.86 -19.94
C VAL A 80 -8.43 -3.81 -21.03
N LYS A 81 -7.94 -2.60 -20.78
CA LYS A 81 -7.84 -1.50 -21.75
C LYS A 81 -6.46 -1.36 -22.35
N ARG A 82 -5.42 -1.77 -21.61
CA ARG A 82 -4.03 -1.80 -22.08
C ARG A 82 -3.37 -3.11 -21.66
N ARG A 83 -2.86 -3.87 -22.64
CA ARG A 83 -2.24 -5.19 -22.41
C ARG A 83 -0.85 -5.14 -21.81
N VAL A 84 -0.16 -4.00 -21.87
CA VAL A 84 1.16 -3.82 -21.26
C VAL A 84 1.13 -2.53 -20.46
N VAL A 85 1.45 -2.63 -19.17
CA VAL A 85 1.48 -1.47 -18.27
C VAL A 85 2.69 -1.54 -17.35
N SER A 86 3.29 -0.38 -17.10
CA SER A 86 4.48 -0.27 -16.24
C SER A 86 4.07 -0.03 -14.80
N VAL A 87 4.59 -0.85 -13.88
CA VAL A 87 4.53 -0.60 -12.42
C VAL A 87 5.61 0.40 -11.96
N GLY A 88 6.41 0.90 -12.90
CA GLY A 88 7.49 1.83 -12.64
C GLY A 88 8.59 1.23 -11.77
N SER A 89 8.79 1.82 -10.59
CA SER A 89 9.69 1.37 -9.53
C SER A 89 8.96 1.02 -8.24
N SER A 90 7.63 0.79 -8.30
CA SER A 90 6.80 0.53 -7.13
C SER A 90 6.71 -0.97 -6.83
N GLY A 91 7.32 -1.39 -5.73
CA GLY A 91 7.17 -2.75 -5.18
C GLY A 91 5.72 -3.07 -4.83
N SER A 92 5.05 -2.17 -4.10
CA SER A 92 3.64 -2.35 -3.72
C SER A 92 2.72 -2.52 -4.94
N THR A 93 2.88 -1.68 -5.98
CA THR A 93 2.09 -1.83 -7.21
C THR A 93 2.35 -3.18 -7.86
N LEU A 94 3.61 -3.59 -7.98
CA LEU A 94 3.97 -4.87 -8.57
C LEU A 94 3.37 -6.04 -7.77
N TYR A 95 3.70 -6.14 -6.49
CA TYR A 95 3.40 -7.32 -5.68
C TYR A 95 1.90 -7.48 -5.44
N PHE A 96 1.15 -6.38 -5.30
CA PHE A 96 -0.30 -6.45 -5.13
C PHE A 96 -1.00 -6.79 -6.45
N MET A 97 -0.55 -6.21 -7.56
CA MET A 97 -1.26 -6.35 -8.84
C MET A 97 -0.95 -7.63 -9.61
N ILE A 98 0.16 -8.35 -9.36
CA ILE A 98 0.43 -9.61 -10.09
C ILE A 98 -0.73 -10.59 -9.89
N GLY A 99 -1.13 -10.83 -8.65
CA GLY A 99 -2.25 -11.71 -8.36
C GLY A 99 -3.58 -11.14 -8.86
N LEU A 100 -3.89 -9.91 -8.48
CA LEU A 100 -5.17 -9.27 -8.81
C LEU A 100 -5.42 -9.14 -10.32
N ALA A 101 -4.37 -8.99 -11.13
CA ALA A 101 -4.49 -8.95 -12.58
C ALA A 101 -5.01 -10.25 -13.20
N SER A 102 -4.94 -11.39 -12.49
CA SER A 102 -5.53 -12.65 -12.97
C SER A 102 -7.06 -12.63 -12.97
N LEU A 103 -7.68 -11.68 -12.25
CA LEU A 103 -9.13 -11.48 -12.22
C LEU A 103 -9.67 -10.73 -13.45
N ALA A 104 -8.79 -10.29 -14.36
CA ALA A 104 -9.18 -9.56 -15.56
C ALA A 104 -9.82 -10.45 -16.63
N ASP A 105 -10.52 -9.84 -17.58
CA ASP A 105 -11.18 -10.52 -18.71
C ASP A 105 -10.23 -10.93 -19.85
N ALA A 106 -8.98 -10.47 -19.82
CA ALA A 106 -7.98 -10.77 -20.85
C ALA A 106 -6.56 -10.76 -20.26
N PRO A 107 -5.56 -11.34 -20.98
CA PRO A 107 -4.17 -11.31 -20.54
C PRO A 107 -3.60 -9.90 -20.44
N ILE A 108 -2.74 -9.69 -19.44
CA ILE A 108 -2.04 -8.42 -19.21
C ILE A 108 -0.58 -8.67 -18.79
N THR A 109 0.33 -7.83 -19.26
CA THR A 109 1.74 -7.84 -18.90
C THR A 109 2.07 -6.66 -17.99
N LEU A 110 2.51 -6.96 -16.78
CA LEU A 110 3.08 -5.98 -15.86
C LEU A 110 4.59 -5.90 -16.12
N THR A 111 5.04 -4.77 -16.69
CA THR A 111 6.46 -4.45 -16.89
C THR A 111 6.93 -3.41 -15.88
N ALA A 112 8.22 -3.09 -15.88
CA ALA A 112 8.80 -2.13 -14.94
C ALA A 112 9.88 -1.27 -15.59
N GLN A 113 10.36 -0.26 -14.86
CA GLN A 113 11.53 0.53 -15.29
C GLN A 113 12.80 -0.32 -15.34
N LYS A 114 13.81 0.16 -16.09
CA LYS A 114 15.03 -0.59 -16.45
C LYS A 114 15.64 -1.40 -15.30
N TYR A 115 15.92 -0.77 -14.17
CA TYR A 115 16.50 -1.47 -13.01
C TYR A 115 15.50 -2.35 -12.27
N PHE A 116 14.24 -1.91 -12.21
CA PHE A 116 13.19 -2.63 -11.49
C PHE A 116 12.75 -3.91 -12.20
N ARG A 117 13.01 -4.06 -13.51
CA ARG A 117 12.89 -5.33 -14.26
C ARG A 117 13.84 -6.43 -13.78
N ARG A 118 14.82 -6.11 -12.95
CA ARG A 118 15.72 -7.09 -12.33
C ARG A 118 15.33 -7.43 -10.89
N ARG A 119 14.20 -6.90 -10.39
CA ARG A 119 13.71 -7.15 -9.04
C ARG A 119 13.18 -8.59 -8.97
N PRO A 120 13.81 -9.49 -8.19
CA PRO A 120 13.33 -10.86 -8.05
C PRO A 120 12.02 -10.88 -7.28
N VAL A 121 11.04 -11.62 -7.81
CA VAL A 121 9.72 -11.86 -7.21
C VAL A 121 9.37 -13.35 -7.12
N GLY A 122 10.37 -14.22 -7.30
CA GLY A 122 10.22 -15.68 -7.32
C GLY A 122 9.38 -16.26 -6.18
N PRO A 123 9.62 -15.92 -4.89
CA PRO A 123 8.82 -16.43 -3.79
C PRO A 123 7.33 -16.11 -3.90
N LEU A 124 6.99 -14.86 -4.26
CA LEU A 124 5.61 -14.44 -4.49
C LEU A 124 5.00 -15.17 -5.69
N LEU A 125 5.76 -15.33 -6.79
CA LEU A 125 5.28 -16.06 -7.96
C LEU A 125 4.99 -17.53 -7.64
N HIS A 126 5.87 -18.21 -6.89
CA HIS A 126 5.61 -19.58 -6.45
C HIS A 126 4.33 -19.68 -5.60
N ALA A 127 4.14 -18.75 -4.66
CA ALA A 127 2.93 -18.70 -3.84
C ALA A 127 1.66 -18.46 -4.68
N LEU A 128 1.69 -17.53 -5.64
CA LEU A 128 0.58 -17.26 -6.54
C LEU A 128 0.28 -18.44 -7.46
N ALA A 129 1.30 -19.12 -7.98
CA ALA A 129 1.13 -20.34 -8.78
C ALA A 129 0.50 -21.47 -7.96
N ALA A 130 0.90 -21.64 -6.69
CA ALA A 130 0.27 -22.60 -5.77
C ALA A 130 -1.22 -22.28 -5.54
N MET A 131 -1.58 -21.00 -5.58
CA MET A 131 -2.97 -20.52 -5.50
C MET A 131 -3.73 -20.63 -6.83
N GLY A 132 -3.10 -21.16 -7.89
CA GLY A 132 -3.72 -21.39 -9.20
C GLY A 132 -3.62 -20.22 -10.19
N VAL A 133 -2.83 -19.18 -9.89
CA VAL A 133 -2.59 -18.08 -10.82
C VAL A 133 -1.63 -18.51 -11.92
N GLU A 134 -1.97 -18.18 -13.17
CA GLU A 134 -1.16 -18.50 -14.34
C GLU A 134 -0.41 -17.27 -14.87
N PHE A 135 0.90 -17.40 -15.04
CA PHE A 135 1.73 -16.33 -15.59
C PHE A 135 2.99 -16.89 -16.24
N GLN A 136 3.65 -16.05 -17.05
CA GLN A 136 4.97 -16.27 -17.61
C GLN A 136 5.89 -15.13 -17.17
N SER A 137 7.09 -15.49 -16.69
CA SER A 137 8.12 -14.54 -16.29
C SER A 137 9.50 -15.12 -16.57
N SER A 138 10.41 -14.30 -17.08
CA SER A 138 11.80 -14.69 -17.26
C SER A 138 12.55 -14.54 -15.93
N HIS A 139 13.11 -15.62 -15.40
CA HIS A 139 13.89 -15.65 -14.15
C HIS A 139 13.15 -15.09 -12.92
N GLY A 140 11.82 -15.17 -12.90
CA GLY A 140 11.02 -14.65 -11.78
C GLY A 140 11.14 -13.15 -11.57
N CYS A 141 11.31 -12.38 -12.65
CA CYS A 141 11.41 -10.92 -12.64
C CYS A 141 10.44 -10.29 -13.67
N PRO A 142 10.09 -8.99 -13.55
CA PRO A 142 9.34 -8.28 -14.59
C PRO A 142 10.08 -8.21 -15.94
N PRO A 143 9.39 -8.25 -17.09
CA PRO A 143 7.93 -8.28 -17.25
C PRO A 143 7.30 -9.64 -16.88
N ILE A 144 6.09 -9.60 -16.33
CA ILE A 144 5.27 -10.76 -15.97
C ILE A 144 4.01 -10.72 -16.81
N ASN A 145 3.83 -11.71 -17.70
CA ASN A 145 2.62 -11.88 -18.50
C ASN A 145 1.63 -12.76 -17.74
N ILE A 146 0.46 -12.24 -17.43
CA ILE A 146 -0.52 -12.86 -16.53
C ILE A 146 -1.74 -13.27 -17.35
N SER A 147 -2.12 -14.53 -17.24
CA SER A 147 -3.32 -15.08 -17.90
C SER A 147 -4.55 -14.83 -17.03
N PRO A 148 -5.72 -14.57 -17.66
CA PRO A 148 -6.97 -14.40 -16.93
C PRO A 148 -7.41 -15.76 -16.37
N ARG A 149 -7.36 -15.89 -15.05
CA ARG A 149 -7.79 -17.08 -14.32
C ARG A 149 -8.13 -16.72 -12.88
N LYS A 150 -9.34 -17.11 -12.47
CA LYS A 150 -9.74 -17.01 -11.07
C LYS A 150 -8.82 -17.91 -10.22
N PRO A 151 -8.27 -17.42 -9.10
CA PRO A 151 -7.42 -18.24 -8.24
C PRO A 151 -8.22 -19.39 -7.64
N ARG A 152 -7.59 -20.56 -7.52
CA ARG A 152 -8.19 -21.71 -6.85
C ARG A 152 -8.26 -21.49 -5.34
N GLY A 153 -7.19 -20.96 -4.73
CA GLY A 153 -7.04 -20.90 -3.28
C GLY A 153 -6.21 -22.07 -2.73
N GLY A 154 -6.51 -22.51 -1.51
CA GLY A 154 -5.83 -23.63 -0.84
C GLY A 154 -4.73 -23.19 0.14
N ARG A 155 -3.82 -24.11 0.48
CA ARG A 155 -2.72 -23.85 1.42
C ARG A 155 -1.50 -23.26 0.70
N ILE A 156 -1.12 -22.06 1.08
CA ILE A 156 -0.04 -21.27 0.49
C ILE A 156 1.02 -21.00 1.55
N VAL A 157 2.29 -21.27 1.23
CA VAL A 157 3.42 -20.94 2.12
C VAL A 157 4.20 -19.80 1.51
N ILE A 158 4.53 -18.78 2.31
CA ILE A 158 5.27 -17.60 1.87
C ILE A 158 6.28 -17.17 2.94
N PRO A 159 7.53 -16.78 2.59
CA PRO A 159 8.47 -16.25 3.57
C PRO A 159 7.98 -14.92 4.17
N GLY A 160 8.16 -14.76 5.48
CA GLY A 160 7.87 -13.52 6.23
C GLY A 160 8.85 -12.37 5.99
N THR A 161 9.70 -12.46 4.96
CA THR A 161 10.75 -11.48 4.68
C THR A 161 10.23 -10.15 4.17
N LEU A 162 9.10 -10.13 3.45
CA LEU A 162 8.48 -8.92 2.93
C LEU A 162 6.97 -8.94 3.15
N SER A 163 6.46 -8.00 3.95
CA SER A 163 5.02 -7.83 4.23
C SER A 163 4.18 -7.67 2.97
N GLN A 164 4.76 -7.08 1.92
CA GLN A 164 4.06 -6.80 0.67
C GLN A 164 3.74 -8.07 -0.12
N TRP A 165 4.52 -9.14 0.02
CA TRP A 165 4.20 -10.43 -0.60
C TRP A 165 2.97 -11.04 0.04
N ILE A 166 2.94 -11.08 1.38
CA ILE A 166 1.79 -11.55 2.16
C ILE A 166 0.56 -10.69 1.84
N SER A 167 0.70 -9.37 1.85
CA SER A 167 -0.40 -8.45 1.54
C SER A 167 -0.95 -8.64 0.12
N GLY A 168 -0.10 -8.94 -0.88
CA GLY A 168 -0.56 -9.25 -2.23
C GLY A 168 -1.40 -10.54 -2.30
N LEU A 169 -1.04 -11.56 -1.52
CA LEU A 169 -1.83 -12.78 -1.38
C LEU A 169 -3.15 -12.52 -0.65
N LEU A 170 -3.12 -11.77 0.45
CA LEU A 170 -4.31 -11.40 1.22
C LEU A 170 -5.32 -10.62 0.38
N LEU A 171 -4.87 -9.71 -0.49
CA LEU A 171 -5.76 -8.95 -1.37
C LEU A 171 -6.44 -9.83 -2.42
N LEU A 172 -5.82 -10.94 -2.84
CA LEU A 172 -6.35 -11.83 -3.88
C LEU A 172 -7.21 -12.97 -3.32
N ALA A 173 -6.82 -13.54 -2.17
CA ALA A 173 -7.44 -14.72 -1.56
C ALA A 173 -8.98 -14.66 -1.41
N PRO A 174 -9.62 -13.52 -1.06
CA PRO A 174 -11.07 -13.44 -0.93
C PRO A 174 -11.84 -13.77 -2.22
N PHE A 175 -11.18 -13.67 -3.37
CA PHE A 175 -11.77 -13.94 -4.70
C PHE A 175 -11.46 -15.35 -5.21
N ALA A 176 -10.87 -16.21 -4.39
CA ALA A 176 -10.61 -17.60 -4.74
C ALA A 176 -11.88 -18.46 -4.80
N ASP A 177 -11.79 -19.60 -5.48
CA ASP A 177 -12.86 -20.61 -5.52
C ASP A 177 -12.96 -21.40 -4.21
N GLU A 178 -11.83 -21.66 -3.55
CA GLU A 178 -11.70 -22.46 -2.35
C GLU A 178 -11.12 -21.66 -1.18
N HIS A 179 -11.41 -22.13 0.04
CA HIS A 179 -10.83 -21.60 1.26
C HIS A 179 -9.30 -21.53 1.15
N THR A 180 -8.73 -20.40 1.57
CA THR A 180 -7.30 -20.13 1.44
C THR A 180 -6.65 -19.95 2.81
N VAL A 181 -5.57 -20.69 3.05
CA VAL A 181 -4.72 -20.53 4.25
C VAL A 181 -3.34 -20.09 3.79
N ILE A 182 -2.93 -18.89 4.18
CA ILE A 182 -1.58 -18.37 3.93
C ILE A 182 -0.76 -18.56 5.19
N GLU A 183 0.29 -19.37 5.11
CA GLU A 183 1.23 -19.62 6.19
C GLU A 183 2.54 -18.87 5.97
N VAL A 184 2.99 -18.20 7.02
CA VAL A 184 4.23 -17.42 7.02
C VAL A 184 5.38 -18.31 7.49
N GLU A 185 6.38 -18.48 6.63
CA GLU A 185 7.62 -19.18 6.95
C GLU A 185 8.68 -18.20 7.49
N GLY A 186 9.37 -18.60 8.56
CA GLY A 186 10.44 -17.82 9.17
C GLY A 186 9.93 -16.63 10.01
N GLU A 187 10.77 -15.60 10.13
CA GLU A 187 10.46 -14.39 10.88
C GLU A 187 9.50 -13.48 10.08
N LEU A 188 8.45 -13.00 10.76
CA LEU A 188 7.51 -12.05 10.18
C LEU A 188 8.03 -10.62 10.36
N ASN A 189 8.52 -10.05 9.27
CA ASN A 189 8.93 -8.65 9.22
C ASN A 189 7.73 -7.75 8.91
N GLU A 190 7.84 -6.48 9.31
CA GLU A 190 6.93 -5.43 8.84
C GLU A 190 5.44 -5.70 9.15
N ARG A 191 5.14 -6.43 10.23
CA ARG A 191 3.75 -6.78 10.65
C ARG A 191 2.76 -5.62 10.56
N PRO A 192 3.08 -4.36 10.97
CA PRO A 192 2.13 -3.26 10.88
C PRO A 192 1.57 -3.01 9.47
N TYR A 193 2.31 -3.37 8.42
CA TYR A 193 1.83 -3.27 7.04
C TYR A 193 0.83 -4.36 6.64
N ILE A 194 0.91 -5.53 7.26
CA ILE A 194 -0.06 -6.61 7.09
C ILE A 194 -1.35 -6.24 7.84
N ASP A 195 -1.21 -5.75 9.07
CA ASP A 195 -2.33 -5.28 9.89
C ASP A 195 -3.09 -4.16 9.17
N LEU A 196 -2.36 -3.22 8.55
CA LEU A 196 -2.91 -2.18 7.67
C LEU A 196 -3.72 -2.80 6.50
N THR A 197 -3.18 -3.82 5.83
CA THR A 197 -3.88 -4.49 4.72
C THR A 197 -5.20 -5.08 5.19
N ILE A 198 -5.19 -5.84 6.28
CA ILE A 198 -6.37 -6.54 6.82
C ILE A 198 -7.43 -5.53 7.29
N ARG A 199 -7.02 -4.48 7.99
CA ARG A 199 -7.93 -3.43 8.44
C ARG A 199 -8.61 -2.72 7.27
N MET A 200 -7.86 -2.38 6.22
CA MET A 200 -8.45 -1.73 5.04
C MET A 200 -9.33 -2.69 4.23
N MET A 201 -8.98 -3.97 4.16
CA MET A 201 -9.86 -5.00 3.58
C MET A 201 -11.22 -5.04 4.30
N ALA A 202 -11.23 -4.97 5.63
CA ALA A 202 -12.46 -4.94 6.41
C ALA A 202 -13.35 -3.71 6.08
N ALA A 203 -12.74 -2.56 5.75
CA ALA A 203 -13.48 -1.35 5.37
C ALA A 203 -14.31 -1.50 4.09
N VAL A 204 -13.96 -2.46 3.22
CA VAL A 204 -14.74 -2.82 2.02
C VAL A 204 -15.48 -4.16 2.18
N GLY A 205 -15.57 -4.69 3.40
CA GLY A 205 -16.30 -5.94 3.70
C GLY A 205 -15.53 -7.23 3.36
N LEU A 206 -14.21 -7.16 3.19
CA LEU A 206 -13.35 -8.34 3.01
C LEU A 206 -12.75 -8.75 4.36
N HIS A 207 -12.88 -10.02 4.71
CA HIS A 207 -12.52 -10.57 6.01
C HIS A 207 -11.35 -11.56 5.92
N VAL A 208 -10.46 -11.46 6.92
CA VAL A 208 -9.30 -12.34 7.11
C VAL A 208 -9.29 -12.76 8.58
N GLU A 209 -9.25 -14.06 8.83
CA GLU A 209 -8.99 -14.59 10.17
C GLU A 209 -7.49 -14.67 10.40
N ILE A 210 -7.02 -14.09 11.51
CA ILE A 210 -5.61 -14.03 11.86
C ILE A 210 -5.29 -15.13 12.87
N GLY A 211 -4.41 -16.05 12.48
CA GLY A 211 -3.92 -17.10 13.35
C GLY A 211 -2.91 -16.60 14.39
N PRO A 212 -2.57 -17.45 15.38
CA PRO A 212 -1.67 -17.09 16.46
C PRO A 212 -0.33 -16.53 15.97
N GLY A 213 0.10 -15.41 16.55
CA GLY A 213 1.39 -14.79 16.24
C GLY A 213 1.52 -14.29 14.79
N HIS A 214 0.40 -14.12 14.05
CA HIS A 214 0.40 -13.70 12.65
C HIS A 214 1.16 -14.67 11.73
N ARG A 215 1.21 -15.95 12.13
CA ARG A 215 1.88 -17.01 11.35
C ARG A 215 0.98 -17.68 10.33
N SER A 216 -0.33 -17.49 10.43
CA SER A 216 -1.29 -17.96 9.45
C SER A 216 -2.42 -16.95 9.28
N PHE A 217 -2.98 -16.92 8.07
CA PHE A 217 -4.15 -16.13 7.73
C PHE A 217 -5.13 -17.03 6.97
N ALA A 218 -6.36 -17.15 7.47
CA ALA A 218 -7.41 -17.95 6.85
C ALA A 218 -8.46 -17.02 6.22
N ILE A 219 -8.86 -17.33 4.99
CA ILE A 219 -9.72 -16.48 4.15
C ILE A 219 -10.77 -17.35 3.49
N GLU A 220 -12.04 -17.06 3.80
CA GLU A 220 -13.18 -17.68 3.12
C GLU A 220 -13.24 -17.25 1.64
N PRO A 221 -13.62 -18.16 0.73
CA PRO A 221 -13.68 -17.87 -0.70
C PRO A 221 -14.88 -17.01 -1.08
N ASN A 222 -14.90 -16.56 -2.32
CA ASN A 222 -16.06 -15.90 -2.96
C ASN A 222 -16.62 -14.69 -2.20
N GLN A 223 -15.79 -13.97 -1.44
CA GLN A 223 -16.18 -12.73 -0.80
C GLN A 223 -16.41 -11.63 -1.85
N ARG A 224 -17.09 -10.57 -1.43
CA ARG A 224 -17.42 -9.43 -2.29
C ARG A 224 -16.98 -8.15 -1.60
N ALA A 225 -16.23 -7.33 -2.33
CA ALA A 225 -15.90 -5.99 -1.86
C ALA A 225 -17.10 -5.06 -2.11
N HIS A 226 -17.33 -4.13 -1.20
CA HIS A 226 -18.38 -3.12 -1.25
C HIS A 226 -17.78 -1.71 -1.27
N PRO A 227 -18.39 -0.76 -2.00
CA PRO A 227 -17.89 0.61 -2.02
C PRO A 227 -17.85 1.22 -0.62
N ALA A 228 -16.79 1.96 -0.33
CA ALA A 228 -16.57 2.55 0.98
C ALA A 228 -16.01 3.97 0.87
N THR A 229 -16.10 4.72 1.97
CA THR A 229 -15.32 5.95 2.14
C THR A 229 -14.10 5.62 2.99
N MET A 230 -12.90 5.90 2.48
CA MET A 230 -11.63 5.67 3.17
C MET A 230 -10.84 6.98 3.24
N GLU A 231 -10.33 7.33 4.41
CA GLU A 231 -9.51 8.53 4.60
C GLU A 231 -8.03 8.16 4.63
N LEU A 232 -7.20 8.94 3.93
CA LEU A 232 -5.76 8.75 3.91
C LEU A 232 -5.12 9.58 5.04
N PRO A 233 -4.51 8.94 6.07
CA PRO A 233 -3.80 9.68 7.10
C PRO A 233 -2.50 10.27 6.54
N ALA A 234 -1.88 11.18 7.29
CA ALA A 234 -0.56 11.70 6.95
C ALA A 234 0.52 10.60 6.89
N ASP A 235 1.47 10.76 5.97
CA ASP A 235 2.57 9.84 5.74
C ASP A 235 3.70 10.07 6.76
N ILE A 236 3.73 9.27 7.83
CA ILE A 236 4.75 9.40 8.88
C ILE A 236 6.15 9.16 8.31
N GLY A 237 6.32 8.25 7.36
CA GLY A 237 7.61 8.01 6.70
C GLY A 237 8.10 9.22 5.90
N SER A 238 7.20 10.05 5.37
CA SER A 238 7.58 11.32 4.75
C SER A 238 7.87 12.40 5.80
N ALA A 239 7.07 12.46 6.88
CA ALA A 239 7.29 13.39 7.99
C ALA A 239 8.64 13.16 8.69
N ALA A 240 9.10 11.91 8.76
CA ALA A 240 10.34 11.50 9.40
C ALA A 240 11.56 12.30 8.95
N PHE A 241 11.66 12.66 7.66
CA PHE A 241 12.77 13.45 7.15
C PHE A 241 12.76 14.88 7.68
N GLY A 242 11.59 15.51 7.77
CA GLY A 242 11.46 16.84 8.36
C GLY A 242 11.71 16.81 9.86
N LEU A 243 11.18 15.81 10.57
CA LEU A 243 11.41 15.61 12.00
C LEU A 243 12.91 15.41 12.32
N ALA A 244 13.62 14.65 11.49
CA ALA A 244 15.07 14.47 11.61
C ALA A 244 15.82 15.81 11.46
N VAL A 245 15.41 16.64 10.49
CA VAL A 245 16.03 17.96 10.30
C VAL A 245 15.76 18.88 11.49
N THR A 246 14.56 18.85 12.08
CA THR A 246 14.24 19.63 13.28
C THR A 246 14.95 19.13 14.53
N ALA A 247 15.42 17.88 14.55
CA ALA A 247 16.26 17.36 15.62
C ALA A 247 17.71 17.83 15.54
N LEU A 248 18.18 18.25 14.36
CA LEU A 248 19.56 18.70 14.14
C LEU A 248 19.77 20.19 14.45
N HIS A 249 18.70 20.99 14.47
CA HIS A 249 18.75 22.44 14.65
C HIS A 249 17.62 22.93 15.57
N PRO A 250 17.82 24.00 16.36
CA PRO A 250 16.72 24.67 17.05
C PRO A 250 15.58 24.98 16.06
N SER A 251 14.36 24.58 16.40
CA SER A 251 13.24 24.59 15.45
C SER A 251 11.96 25.15 16.06
N ASN A 252 11.11 25.71 15.20
CA ASN A 252 9.71 26.04 15.44
C ASN A 252 8.94 25.77 14.14
N VAL A 253 8.76 24.49 13.82
CA VAL A 253 8.15 24.02 12.57
C VAL A 253 6.83 23.32 12.86
N LEU A 254 5.79 23.73 12.15
CA LEU A 254 4.47 23.08 12.20
C LEU A 254 4.35 22.03 11.10
N PHE A 255 4.15 20.76 11.47
CA PHE A 255 3.89 19.65 10.56
C PHE A 255 2.38 19.47 10.39
N SER A 256 1.81 20.13 9.38
CA SER A 256 0.38 20.07 9.07
C SER A 256 -0.02 18.70 8.54
N GLY A 257 -1.17 18.20 8.99
CA GLY A 257 -1.67 16.86 8.64
C GLY A 257 -1.16 15.75 9.56
N LEU A 258 -0.05 15.95 10.28
CA LEU A 258 0.35 15.04 11.35
C LEU A 258 -0.55 15.27 12.57
N GLN A 259 -1.62 14.48 12.66
CA GLN A 259 -2.75 14.72 13.57
C GLN A 259 -2.70 13.91 14.87
N THR A 260 -1.57 13.27 15.18
CA THR A 260 -1.50 12.31 16.28
C THR A 260 -0.16 12.36 16.99
N MET A 261 -0.23 12.35 18.33
CA MET A 261 0.84 12.11 19.29
C MET A 261 0.19 11.55 20.57
N PRO A 262 0.65 10.42 21.14
CA PRO A 262 1.81 9.62 20.75
C PRO A 262 1.62 8.82 19.44
N GLY A 263 2.69 8.19 18.97
CA GLY A 263 2.70 7.35 17.77
C GLY A 263 1.81 6.12 17.87
N GLN A 264 1.60 5.59 19.07
CA GLN A 264 0.69 4.47 19.35
C GLN A 264 -0.77 4.73 18.94
N THR A 265 -1.22 5.99 18.95
CA THR A 265 -2.58 6.35 18.50
C THR A 265 -2.65 6.63 17.00
N ALA A 266 -1.51 6.57 16.30
CA ALA A 266 -1.46 6.83 14.87
C ALA A 266 -2.01 5.64 14.09
N ASP A 267 -2.94 5.91 13.19
CA ASP A 267 -3.38 4.94 12.20
C ASP A 267 -2.34 4.81 11.05
N HIS A 268 -1.11 4.40 11.38
CA HIS A 268 -0.02 4.31 10.41
C HIS A 268 0.99 3.21 10.78
N PRO A 269 1.47 2.40 9.82
CA PRO A 269 2.41 1.30 10.08
C PRO A 269 3.75 1.76 10.65
N GLU A 270 4.08 3.04 10.46
CA GLU A 270 5.32 3.67 10.96
C GLU A 270 5.06 4.56 12.20
N GLY A 271 3.91 4.43 12.86
CA GLY A 271 3.52 5.23 14.04
C GLY A 271 4.57 5.26 15.15
N ALA A 272 5.18 4.12 15.44
CA ALA A 272 6.23 3.99 16.46
C ALA A 272 7.44 4.91 16.25
N PHE A 273 7.68 5.40 15.02
CA PHE A 273 8.73 6.39 14.77
C PHE A 273 8.53 7.67 15.59
N LEU A 274 7.28 8.13 15.76
CA LEU A 274 6.97 9.34 16.54
C LEU A 274 7.34 9.17 18.02
N ASP A 275 7.14 7.98 18.57
CA ASP A 275 7.51 7.68 19.96
C ASP A 275 9.03 7.65 20.11
N ILE A 276 9.74 7.01 19.18
CA ILE A 276 11.21 6.95 19.18
C ILE A 276 11.83 8.36 19.17
N VAL A 277 11.37 9.25 18.29
CA VAL A 277 11.95 10.60 18.23
C VAL A 277 11.59 11.46 19.44
N ALA A 278 10.43 11.23 20.07
CA ALA A 278 10.09 11.86 21.34
C ALA A 278 10.99 11.37 22.47
N GLU A 279 11.25 10.07 22.56
CA GLU A 279 12.18 9.46 23.53
C GLU A 279 13.62 9.93 23.35
N MET A 280 14.03 10.24 22.11
CA MET A 280 15.31 10.86 21.80
C MET A 280 15.39 12.33 22.24
N GLY A 281 14.29 12.93 22.73
CA GLY A 281 14.25 14.28 23.30
C GLY A 281 13.83 15.37 22.33
N LEU A 282 13.27 15.03 21.16
CA LEU A 282 12.70 16.03 20.25
C LEU A 282 11.43 16.65 20.89
N PRO A 283 11.38 17.97 21.16
CA PRO A 283 10.26 18.60 21.85
C PRO A 283 9.04 18.76 20.94
N MET A 284 8.28 17.68 20.76
CA MET A 284 7.09 17.68 19.93
C MET A 284 5.82 17.95 20.76
N ALA A 285 4.95 18.83 20.26
CA ALA A 285 3.67 19.14 20.88
C ALA A 285 2.52 19.06 19.86
N TYR A 286 1.45 18.37 20.21
CA TYR A 286 0.23 18.36 19.40
C TYR A 286 -0.54 19.68 19.58
N ASP A 287 -0.78 20.37 18.48
CA ASP A 287 -1.61 21.57 18.40
C ASP A 287 -3.03 21.16 17.98
N ALA A 288 -3.94 21.12 18.96
CA ALA A 288 -5.32 20.69 18.74
C ALA A 288 -6.12 21.64 17.85
N GLN A 289 -5.79 22.95 17.83
CA GLN A 289 -6.47 23.93 16.98
C GLN A 289 -6.03 23.77 15.53
N ALA A 290 -4.73 23.61 15.31
CA ALA A 290 -4.17 23.41 13.97
C ALA A 290 -4.32 21.97 13.45
N ARG A 291 -4.67 21.01 14.31
CA ARG A 291 -4.64 19.57 14.04
C ARG A 291 -3.30 19.17 13.42
N ALA A 292 -2.22 19.55 14.09
CA ALA A 292 -0.85 19.43 13.60
C ALA A 292 0.12 19.16 14.75
N VAL A 293 1.32 18.72 14.44
CA VAL A 293 2.41 18.61 15.43
C VAL A 293 3.38 19.76 15.23
N ARG A 294 3.74 20.44 16.32
CA ARG A 294 4.79 21.45 16.35
C ARG A 294 6.05 20.86 16.96
N VAL A 295 7.20 21.21 16.38
CA VAL A 295 8.54 20.89 16.88
C VAL A 295 9.35 22.16 17.03
#